data_AF-I0XCI1-F1
#
_entry.id   AF-I0XCI1-F1
#
_cell.length_a   1.000
_cell.length_b   1.000
_cell.length_c   1.000
_cell.angle_alpha   90.00
_cell.angle_beta   90.00
_cell.angle_gamma   90.00
#
_symmetry.space_group_name_H-M   'P 1'
#
loop_
_entity.id
_entity.type
_entity.pdbx_description
1 polymer ?
#
loop_
_entity_poly.entity_id
_entity_poly.type
_entity_poly.pdbx_seq_one_letter_code
_entity_poly.pdbx_strand_id
1 'polypeptide(L)' 'MFGLAKLIEYPDVQDPTMQGIELFDTFQEAQSRSEELINDFNENYGEDYSESASEKNPVAIASNGEVTWRGYIVEIQK' A
#
# COMPACT_ATOMS: atom_id res chain seq x y z
N MET A 1 -6.47 -13.99 9.23
CA MET A 1 -6.42 -12.53 9.48
C MET A 1 -5.40 -11.98 8.52
N PHE A 2 -5.72 -10.87 7.89
CA PHE A 2 -4.86 -10.23 6.91
C PHE A 2 -4.41 -8.89 7.48
N GLY A 3 -3.17 -8.49 7.19
CA GLY A 3 -2.64 -7.19 7.53
C GLY A 3 -2.31 -6.40 6.28
N LEU A 4 -2.67 -5.12 6.20
CA LEU A 4 -2.18 -4.22 5.17
C LEU A 4 -1.05 -3.38 5.79
N ALA A 5 0.19 -3.72 5.47
CA ALA A 5 1.36 -2.95 5.89
C ALA A 5 1.58 -1.78 4.92
N LYS A 6 1.61 -0.57 5.46
CA LYS A 6 1.84 0.67 4.70
C LYS A 6 3.30 1.10 4.84
N LEU A 7 3.99 1.22 3.72
CA LEU A 7 5.34 1.77 3.62
C LEU A 7 5.34 3.02 2.76
N ILE A 8 6.15 4.00 3.15
CA ILE A 8 6.40 5.21 2.37
C ILE A 8 7.91 5.35 2.16
N GLU A 9 8.29 5.56 0.91
CA GLU A 9 9.65 5.77 0.46
C GLU A 9 9.76 7.20 -0.09
N TYR A 10 10.74 7.93 0.41
CA TYR A 10 11.10 9.26 -0.07
C TYR A 10 12.44 9.15 -0.81
N PRO A 11 12.68 9.90 -1.91
CA PRO A 11 13.91 9.85 -2.70
C PRO A 11 15.20 10.05 -1.87
N ASP A 12 15.10 10.86 -0.82
CA ASP A 12 16.22 11.21 0.05
C ASP A 12 16.43 10.21 1.21
N VAL A 13 15.59 9.16 1.31
CA VAL A 13 15.63 8.17 2.38
C VAL A 13 15.94 6.79 1.79
N GLN A 14 17.07 6.20 2.20
CA GLN A 14 17.53 4.90 1.68
C GLN A 14 16.60 3.73 2.00
N ASP A 15 15.83 3.83 3.09
CA ASP A 15 14.96 2.75 3.56
C ASP A 15 13.49 3.20 3.60
N PRO A 16 12.56 2.41 3.04
CA PRO A 16 11.14 2.71 3.15
C PRO A 16 10.69 2.68 4.62
N THR A 17 9.98 3.71 5.05
CA THR A 17 9.47 3.83 6.41
C THR A 17 8.12 3.13 6.51
N MET A 18 8.02 2.13 7.39
CA MET A 18 6.74 1.52 7.75
C MET A 18 5.92 2.51 8.59
N GLN A 19 4.75 2.92 8.10
CA GLN A 19 3.86 3.81 8.83
C GLN A 19 2.92 3.06 9.77
N GLY A 20 2.57 1.82 9.44
CA GLY A 20 1.67 1.01 10.25
C GLY A 20 1.18 -0.23 9.54
N ILE A 21 0.38 -1.01 10.27
CA ILE A 21 -0.33 -2.18 9.77
C ILE A 21 -1.80 -2.08 10.17
N GLU A 22 -2.70 -2.16 9.19
CA GLU A 22 -4.15 -2.26 9.40
C GLU A 22 -4.56 -3.74 9.36
N LEU A 23 -5.43 -4.19 10.25
CA LEU A 23 -5.82 -5.59 10.37
C LEU A 23 -7.24 -5.83 9.86
N PHE A 24 -7.42 -6.89 9.08
CA PHE A 24 -8.67 -7.27 8.43
C PHE A 24 -8.97 -8.76 8.64
N ASP A 25 -10.25 -9.11 8.65
CA ASP A 25 -10.67 -10.51 8.80
C ASP A 25 -10.50 -11.28 7.48
N THR A 26 -10.67 -10.59 6.35
CA THR A 26 -10.60 -11.19 5.01
C THR A 26 -9.59 -10.49 4.09
N PHE A 27 -9.11 -11.22 3.08
CA PHE A 27 -8.24 -10.66 2.04
C PHE A 27 -8.97 -9.56 1.23
N GLN A 28 -10.25 -9.77 0.97
CA GLN A 28 -11.08 -8.85 0.20
C GLN A 28 -11.18 -7.47 0.86
N GLU A 29 -11.33 -7.42 2.18
CA GLU A 29 -11.33 -6.16 2.94
C GLU A 29 -9.97 -5.45 2.86
N ALA A 30 -8.87 -6.18 3.01
CA ALA A 30 -7.53 -5.62 2.86
C ALA A 30 -7.27 -5.10 1.44
N GLN A 31 -7.80 -5.79 0.42
CA GLN A 31 -7.71 -5.38 -0.98
C GLN A 31 -8.52 -4.10 -1.24
N SER A 32 -9.78 -4.04 -0.81
CA SER A 32 -10.60 -2.83 -0.96
C SER A 32 -9.98 -1.64 -0.24
N ARG A 33 -9.43 -1.83 0.97
CA ARG A 33 -8.70 -0.76 1.66
C ARG A 33 -7.48 -0.29 0.89
N SER A 34 -6.75 -1.21 0.26
CA SER A 34 -5.61 -0.87 -0.56
C SER A 34 -5.97 -0.02 -1.77
N GLU A 35 -7.13 -0.27 -2.40
CA GLU A 35 -7.64 0.52 -3.52
C GLU A 35 -8.06 1.93 -3.07
N GLU A 36 -8.70 2.05 -1.91
CA GLU A 36 -9.00 3.36 -1.29
C GLU A 36 -7.74 4.19 -1.07
N LEU A 37 -6.66 3.58 -0.56
CA LEU A 37 -5.40 4.29 -0.31
C LEU A 37 -4.71 4.76 -1.60
N ILE A 38 -4.83 4.01 -2.70
CA ILE A 38 -4.34 4.44 -4.01
C ILE A 38 -5.13 5.67 -4.48
N ASN A 39 -6.46 5.64 -4.37
CA ASN A 39 -7.31 6.76 -4.75
C ASN A 39 -7.00 8.00 -3.90
N ASP A 40 -6.90 7.85 -2.57
CA ASP A 40 -6.53 8.93 -1.66
C ASP A 40 -5.16 9.53 -2.02
N PHE A 41 -4.18 8.67 -2.36
CA PHE A 41 -2.86 9.15 -2.80
C PHE A 41 -2.96 9.95 -4.10
N ASN A 42 -3.64 9.42 -5.11
CA ASN A 42 -3.81 10.08 -6.40
C ASN A 42 -4.55 11.44 -6.27
N GLU A 43 -5.57 11.52 -5.42
CA GLU A 43 -6.29 12.76 -5.15
C GLU A 43 -5.40 13.83 -4.48
N ASN A 44 -4.50 13.41 -3.58
CA ASN A 44 -3.65 14.33 -2.82
C ASN A 44 -2.34 14.70 -3.56
N TYR A 45 -1.79 13.81 -4.38
CA TYR A 45 -0.44 13.92 -4.94
C TYR A 45 -0.37 13.89 -6.47
N GLY A 46 -1.45 13.55 -7.17
CA GLY A 46 -1.49 13.39 -8.63
C GLY A 46 -1.18 11.97 -9.11
N GLU A 47 -1.65 11.63 -10.32
CA GLU A 47 -1.46 10.31 -10.93
C GLU A 47 -0.14 10.25 -11.72
N ASP A 48 0.87 9.54 -11.22
CA ASP A 48 2.07 9.23 -12.03
C ASP A 48 2.27 7.72 -12.27
N TYR A 49 1.88 6.85 -11.33
CA TYR A 49 1.94 5.40 -11.53
C TYR A 49 1.15 4.65 -10.44
N SER A 50 0.24 3.75 -10.83
CA SER A 50 -0.43 2.83 -9.90
C SER A 50 -0.38 1.37 -10.37
N GLU A 51 0.02 0.45 -9.48
CA GLU A 51 -0.11 -1.00 -9.67
C GLU A 51 -0.94 -1.55 -8.52
N SER A 52 -2.05 -2.23 -8.82
CA SER A 52 -2.98 -2.77 -7.83
C SER A 52 -2.59 -4.19 -7.39
N ALA A 53 -2.91 -4.50 -6.14
CA ALA A 53 -2.66 -5.78 -5.50
C ALA A 53 -3.24 -6.95 -6.31
N SER A 54 -2.38 -7.91 -6.71
CA SER A 54 -2.80 -9.18 -7.31
C SER A 54 -2.87 -10.29 -6.26
N GLU A 55 -3.69 -11.32 -6.47
CA GLU A 55 -3.75 -12.50 -5.58
C GLU A 55 -2.39 -13.18 -5.35
N LYS A 56 -1.43 -13.00 -6.28
CA LYS A 56 -0.09 -13.60 -6.20
C LYS A 56 0.96 -12.68 -5.58
N ASN A 57 0.73 -11.37 -5.58
CA ASN A 57 1.58 -10.32 -5.03
C ASN A 57 0.68 -9.14 -4.68
N PRO A 58 0.18 -9.04 -3.43
CA PRO A 58 -0.75 -7.97 -3.06
C PRO A 58 0.01 -6.71 -2.70
N VAL A 59 0.88 -6.27 -3.62
CA VAL A 59 1.66 -5.05 -3.51
C VAL A 59 0.89 -3.97 -4.24
N ALA A 60 0.46 -2.95 -3.52
CA ALA A 60 -0.11 -1.75 -4.10
C ALA A 60 0.95 -0.66 -4.13
N ILE A 61 1.18 -0.04 -5.27
CA ILE A 61 2.21 1.00 -5.43
C ILE A 61 1.56 2.26 -5.97
N ALA A 62 1.86 3.41 -5.37
CA ALA A 62 1.52 4.72 -5.91
C ALA A 62 2.75 5.63 -5.83
N SER A 63 3.05 6.41 -6.87
CA SER A 63 4.20 7.32 -6.92
C SER A 63 3.86 8.62 -7.62
N ASN A 64 4.51 9.72 -7.23
CA ASN A 64 4.42 11.05 -7.86
C ASN A 64 5.81 11.64 -8.22
N GLY A 65 6.83 10.79 -8.33
CA GLY A 65 8.23 11.20 -8.54
C GLY A 65 8.96 11.70 -7.28
N GLU A 66 8.24 12.15 -6.25
CA GLU A 66 8.81 12.63 -4.98
C GLU A 66 8.49 11.72 -3.79
N VAL A 67 7.47 10.88 -3.89
CA VAL A 67 7.04 9.97 -2.83
C VAL A 67 6.57 8.69 -3.50
N THR A 68 6.99 7.54 -2.96
CA THR A 68 6.47 6.23 -3.37
C THR A 68 5.82 5.56 -2.18
N TRP A 69 4.52 5.30 -2.28
CA TRP A 69 3.75 4.52 -1.33
C TRP A 69 3.73 3.05 -1.76
N ARG A 70 3.92 2.13 -0.81
CA ARG A 70 3.82 0.69 -1.02
C ARG A 70 2.92 0.07 0.06
N GLY A 71 1.85 -0.62 -0.35
CA GLY A 71 0.99 -1.41 0.51
C GLY A 71 1.26 -2.90 0.33
N TYR A 72 1.42 -3.67 1.41
CA TYR A 72 1.58 -5.13 1.36
C TYR A 72 0.48 -5.82 2.14
N ILE A 73 -0.33 -6.65 1.49
CA ILE A 73 -1.26 -7.52 2.22
C ILE A 73 -0.52 -8.78 2.66
N VAL A 74 -0.42 -8.98 3.97
CA VAL A 74 0.23 -10.14 4.59
C VAL A 74 -0.81 -11.01 5.27
N GLU A 75 -0.70 -12.33 5.13
CA GLU A 75 -1.47 -13.25 5.96
C GLU A 75 -0.79 -13.37 7.34
N ILE A 76 -1.55 -13.08 8.39
CA ILE A 76 -1.08 -13.19 9.76
C ILE A 76 -1.50 -14.56 10.29
N GLN A 77 -0.52 -15.44 10.41
CA GLN A 77 -0.70 -16.73 11.09
C GLN A 77 -0.67 -16.48 12.61
N LYS A 78 -1.71 -16.96 13.30
CA LYS A 78 -1.80 -16.95 14.75
C LYS A 78 -1.05 -18.13 15.36
#